data_AF-A0A932A791-F1
#
_entry.id   AF-A0A932A791-F1
#
_cell.length_a   1.000
_cell.length_b   1.000
_cell.length_c   1.000
_cell.angle_alpha   90.00
_cell.angle_beta   90.00
_cell.angle_gamma   90.00
#
_symmetry.space_group_name_H-M   'P 1'
#
loop_
_entity.id
_entity.type
_entity.pdbx_description
1 polymer ?
#
loop_
_entity_poly.entity_id
_entity_poly.type
_entity_poly.pdbx_seq_one_letter_code
_entity_poly.pdbx_strand_id
1 'polypeptide(L)' 'MLNAKITQGNVDAGFLMPVPIYVELNDGRMVRVGQAPMLGNNTREFKIPLPGLKEKPKRALLNAYDDVLSGNQ' A
#
# COMPACT_ATOMS: atom_id res chain seq x y z
N MET A 1 -1.53 -10.46 10.20
CA MET A 1 -0.68 -9.35 9.68
C MET A 1 -0.41 -9.59 8.22
N LEU A 2 -0.36 -8.52 7.42
CA LEU A 2 0.15 -8.52 6.06
C LEU A 2 1.62 -8.11 6.10
N ASN A 3 2.51 -8.95 5.59
CA ASN A 3 3.91 -8.60 5.38
C ASN A 3 4.08 -8.20 3.90
N ALA A 4 4.64 -7.02 3.65
CA ALA A 4 4.82 -6.48 2.30
C ALA A 4 6.23 -5.97 2.11
N LYS A 5 6.77 -6.12 0.90
CA LYS A 5 8.02 -5.50 0.45
C LYS A 5 7.71 -4.69 -0.80
N ILE A 6 7.89 -3.38 -0.71
CA ILE A 6 7.54 -2.44 -1.78
C ILE A 6 8.82 -1.75 -2.25
N THR A 7 9.00 -1.68 -3.56
CA THR A 7 10.11 -0.99 -4.22
C THR A 7 9.57 0.19 -5.02
N GLN A 8 10.12 1.37 -4.78
CA GLN A 8 9.90 2.58 -5.58
C GLN A 8 11.20 2.91 -6.31
N GLY A 9 11.14 2.98 -7.64
CA GLY A 9 12.29 3.27 -8.50
C GLY A 9 11.99 4.36 -9.51
N ASN A 10 13.03 4.89 -10.14
CA ASN A 10 12.95 5.92 -11.18
C ASN A 10 12.25 7.22 -10.73
N VAL A 11 12.48 7.63 -9.49
CA VAL A 11 12.00 8.92 -8.95
C VAL A 11 13.12 9.65 -8.24
N ASP A 12 13.00 10.97 -8.14
CA ASP A 12 13.96 11.82 -7.43
C ASP A 12 13.93 11.58 -5.91
N ALA A 13 15.01 11.96 -5.22
CA ALA A 13 15.15 11.74 -3.78
C ALA A 13 14.06 12.42 -2.93
N GLY A 14 13.50 13.53 -3.40
CA GLY A 14 12.42 14.26 -2.73
C GLY A 14 11.02 13.73 -3.04
N PHE A 15 10.87 12.81 -4.00
CA PHE A 15 9.56 12.32 -4.41
C PHE A 15 8.93 11.46 -3.31
N LEU A 16 7.80 11.91 -2.79
CA LEU A 16 7.03 11.18 -1.76
C LEU A 16 5.76 10.59 -2.39
N MET A 17 5.60 9.28 -2.25
CA MET A 17 4.37 8.57 -2.58
C MET A 17 3.83 7.83 -1.34
N PRO A 18 2.69 8.26 -0.78
CA PRO A 18 1.97 7.47 0.21
C PRO A 18 1.14 6.41 -0.53
N VAL A 19 1.71 5.22 -0.73
CA VAL A 19 1.10 4.09 -1.45
C VAL A 19 -0.05 3.51 -0.63
N PRO A 20 -1.33 3.67 -1.01
CA PRO A 20 -2.45 3.08 -0.27
C PRO A 20 -2.50 1.57 -0.48
N ILE A 21 -2.83 0.86 0.60
CA ILE A 21 -2.86 -0.61 0.63
C ILE A 21 -4.29 -1.06 0.89
N TYR A 22 -4.78 -1.90 0.00
CA TYR A 22 -6.11 -2.47 0.03
C TYR A 22 -6.04 -3.99 0.14
N VAL A 23 -7.13 -4.58 0.60
CA VAL A 23 -7.39 -6.01 0.49
C VAL A 23 -8.75 -6.25 -0.16
N GLU A 24 -8.81 -7.24 -1.05
CA GLU A 24 -10.07 -7.76 -1.58
C GLU A 24 -10.53 -8.94 -0.72
N LEU A 25 -11.80 -8.92 -0.31
CA LEU A 25 -12.45 -9.99 0.44
C LEU A 25 -13.09 -11.02 -0.49
N ASN A 26 -13.58 -12.15 0.05
CA ASN A 26 -14.14 -13.21 -0.80
C ASN A 26 -15.45 -12.79 -1.48
N ASP A 27 -16.17 -11.83 -0.89
CA ASP A 27 -17.38 -11.22 -1.43
C ASP A 27 -17.11 -10.09 -2.45
N GLY A 28 -15.84 -9.83 -2.77
CA GLY A 28 -15.42 -8.80 -3.72
C GLY A 28 -15.32 -7.40 -3.13
N ARG A 29 -15.62 -7.20 -1.83
CA ARG A 29 -15.42 -5.90 -1.20
C ARG A 29 -13.94 -5.56 -1.07
N MET A 30 -13.64 -4.29 -1.33
CA MET A 30 -12.32 -3.71 -1.20
C MET A 30 -12.24 -2.94 0.13
N VAL A 31 -11.25 -3.26 0.97
CA VAL A 31 -11.04 -2.61 2.27
C VAL A 31 -9.65 -1.98 2.29
N ARG A 32 -9.57 -0.67 2.57
CA ARG A 32 -8.30 0.01 2.81
C ARG A 32 -7.77 -0.37 4.19
N VAL A 33 -6.57 -0.93 4.24
CA VAL A 33 -5.96 -1.44 5.49
C VAL A 33 -4.79 -0.60 5.97
N GLY A 34 -4.31 0.34 5.15
CA GLY A 34 -3.27 1.27 5.53
C GLY A 34 -2.65 1.98 4.34
N GLN A 35 -1.45 2.51 4.55
CA GLN A 35 -0.61 3.09 3.51
C GLN A 35 0.87 2.94 3.86
N ALA A 36 1.71 2.87 2.83
CA ALA A 36 3.16 2.81 2.94
C ALA A 36 3.77 4.11 2.41
N PRO A 37 4.40 4.95 3.25
CA PRO A 37 5.11 6.14 2.77
C PRO A 37 6.44 5.74 2.12
N MET A 38 6.56 6.01 0.82
CA MET A 38 7.73 5.76 -0.01
C MET A 38 8.38 7.09 -0.40
N LEU A 39 9.53 7.39 0.21
CA LEU A 39 10.34 8.58 -0.12
C LEU A 39 11.53 8.18 -0.99
N GLY A 40 11.66 8.81 -2.16
CA GLY A 40 12.76 8.61 -3.08
C GLY A 40 12.86 7.19 -3.63
N ASN A 41 14.02 6.86 -4.19
CA ASN A 41 14.30 5.55 -4.76
C ASN A 41 14.75 4.58 -3.65
N ASN A 42 13.85 3.71 -3.19
CA ASN A 42 14.17 2.72 -2.16
C ASN A 42 13.27 1.47 -2.18
N THR A 43 13.67 0.47 -1.40
CA THR A 43 12.85 -0.68 -1.05
C THR A 43 12.59 -0.67 0.45
N ARG A 44 11.34 -0.91 0.85
CA ARG A 44 10.93 -0.95 2.26
C ARG A 44 10.07 -2.16 2.55
N GLU A 45 10.23 -2.69 3.75
CA GLU A 45 9.43 -3.79 4.28
C GLU A 45 8.44 -3.25 5.31
N PHE A 46 7.18 -3.68 5.20
CA PHE A 46 6.08 -3.23 6.04
C PHE A 46 5.37 -4.41 6.65
N LYS A 47 4.96 -4.24 7.92
CA LYS A 47 4.07 -5.16 8.60
C LYS A 47 2.79 -4.40 8.91
N ILE A 48 1.72 -4.70 8.19
CA ILE A 48 0.44 -4.02 8.31
C ILE A 48 -0.48 -4.90 9.15
N PRO A 49 -0.93 -4.41 10.32
CA PRO A 49 -2.01 -5.06 11.05
C PRO A 49 -3.27 -5.11 10.17
N LEU A 50 -4.04 -6.18 10.25
CA LEU A 50 -5.34 -6.30 9.58
C LEU A 50 -6.45 -6.31 10.64
N PRO A 51 -6.59 -5.25 11.46
CA PRO A 51 -7.52 -5.26 12.58
C PRO A 51 -8.96 -5.27 12.06
N GLY A 52 -9.82 -6.06 12.71
CA GLY A 52 -11.25 -6.09 12.39
C GLY A 52 -11.62 -6.89 11.13
N LEU A 53 -10.66 -7.43 10.37
CA LEU A 53 -10.96 -8.42 9.34
C LEU A 53 -11.35 -9.76 10.00
N LYS A 54 -12.62 -10.14 9.85
CA LYS A 54 -13.15 -11.43 10.33
C LYS A 54 -12.85 -12.60 9.39
N GLU A 55 -12.54 -12.30 8.13
CA GLU A 55 -12.24 -13.27 7.09
C GLU A 55 -10.84 -13.07 6.53
N LYS A 56 -10.27 -14.13 5.95
CA LYS A 56 -8.99 -14.05 5.27
C LYS A 56 -9.17 -13.32 3.93
N PRO A 57 -8.42 -12.24 3.67
CA PRO A 57 -8.50 -11.55 2.38
C PRO A 57 -7.97 -12.44 1.25
N LYS A 58 -8.60 -12.30 0.08
CA LYS A 58 -8.32 -13.04 -1.16
C LYS A 58 -7.02 -12.57 -1.80
N ARG A 59 -6.80 -11.26 -1.87
CA ARG A 59 -5.55 -10.64 -2.35
C ARG A 59 -5.33 -9.26 -1.71
N ALA A 60 -4.07 -8.83 -1.70
CA ALA A 60 -3.70 -7.46 -1.40
C ALA A 60 -3.52 -6.67 -2.71
N LEU A 61 -3.85 -5.38 -2.70
CA LEU A 61 -3.70 -4.48 -3.83
C LEU A 61 -3.03 -3.18 -3.37
N LEU A 62 -2.23 -2.59 -4.24
CA LEU A 62 -1.61 -1.28 -4.05
C LEU A 62 -2.21 -0.32 -5.07
N ASN A 63 -2.50 0.92 -4.69
CA ASN A 63 -3.07 1.95 -5.56
C ASN A 63 -4.31 1.48 -6.35
N ALA A 64 -5.22 0.72 -5.71
CA ALA A 64 -6.30 0.02 -6.40
C ALA A 64 -7.31 0.93 -7.13
N TYR A 65 -7.32 2.22 -6.81
CA TYR A 65 -8.20 3.23 -7.39
C TYR A 65 -7.44 4.29 -8.20
N ASP A 66 -6.27 3.94 -8.72
CA ASP A 66 -5.35 4.88 -9.38
C ASP A 66 -4.95 6.05 -8.46
N ASP A 67 -4.93 5.80 -7.15
CA ASP A 67 -4.51 6.74 -6.13
C ASP A 67 -3.01 7.07 -6.29
N VAL A 68 -2.69 8.10 -7.08
CA VAL A 68 -1.34 8.69 -7.12
C VAL A 68 -1.37 9.98 -6.31
N LEU A 69 -1.03 9.86 -5.02
CA LEU A 69 -0.93 11.00 -4.11
C LEU A 69 0.51 11.54 -4.08
N SER A 70 1.11 11.76 -5.24
CA SER A 70 2.45 12.35 -5.32
C SER A 70 2.40 13.85 -5.11
N GLY A 71 3.37 14.37 -4.36
CA GLY A 71 3.60 15.79 -4.21
C GLY A 71 5.09 16.07 -4.25
N ASN A 72 5.51 17.03 -5.07
CA ASN A 72 6.77 17.74 -4.85
C ASN A 72 6.47 18.79 -3.79
N GLN A 73 6.93 18.57 -2.56
CA GLN A 73 6.96 19.61 -1.54
C GLN A 73 8.32 20.32 -1.55
#